data_AF-Q7M0U7-F1
#
_entry.id   AF-Q7M0U7-F1
#
_cell.length_a   1.000
_cell.length_b   1.000
_cell.length_c   1.000
_cell.angle_alpha   90.00
_cell.angle_beta   90.00
_cell.angle_gamma   90.00
#
_symmetry.space_group_name_H-M   'P 1'
#
loop_
_entity.id
_entity.type
_entity.pdbx_description
1 polymer ?
#
loop_
_entity_poly.entity_id
_entity_poly.type
_entity_poly.pdbx_seq_one_letter_code
_entity_poly.pdbx_strand_id
1 'polypeptide(L)' 'ATVGEPAPQCVEYFQSWRYTDVHNGCLVAVSVTVEYTNGQWAPCRVIEPGGRATFAGYGTNGNYQTGLRACDPTSVTP' A
#
# COMPACT_ATOMS: atom_id res chain seq x y z
N ALA A 1 7.25 -7.77 -9.41
CA ALA A 1 7.88 -6.82 -8.47
C ALA A 1 8.48 -7.63 -7.35
N THR A 2 9.70 -7.32 -6.93
CA THR A 2 10.35 -7.94 -5.76
C THR A 2 9.77 -7.34 -4.49
N VAL A 3 9.63 -8.15 -3.44
CA VAL A 3 9.13 -7.68 -2.14
C VAL A 3 10.01 -6.53 -1.63
N GLY A 4 9.38 -5.43 -1.19
CA GLY A 4 10.06 -4.25 -0.69
C GLY A 4 10.49 -3.24 -1.75
N GLU A 5 10.38 -3.56 -3.05
CA GLU A 5 10.55 -2.56 -4.10
C GLU A 5 9.40 -1.54 -4.08
N PRO A 6 9.61 -0.31 -4.59
CA PRO A 6 8.52 0.63 -4.83
C PRO A 6 7.41 -0.01 -5.67
N ALA A 7 6.15 0.34 -5.35
CA ALA A 7 5.02 -0.11 -6.15
C ALA A 7 5.14 0.39 -7.62
N PRO A 8 4.54 -0.33 -8.58
CA PRO A 8 4.54 0.10 -9.99
C PRO A 8 3.97 1.51 -10.16
N GLN A 9 4.48 2.26 -11.14
CA GLN A 9 4.06 3.65 -11.38
C GLN A 9 2.57 3.81 -11.73
N CYS A 10 1.93 2.75 -12.22
CA CYS A 10 0.49 2.71 -12.49
C CYS A 10 -0.38 2.54 -11.23
N VAL A 11 0.23 2.37 -10.06
CA VAL A 11 -0.47 2.37 -8.77
C VAL A 11 -0.39 3.76 -8.17
N GLU A 12 -1.55 4.37 -7.98
CA GLU A 12 -1.69 5.72 -7.43
C GLU A 12 -2.23 5.66 -6.01
N TYR A 13 -1.92 6.67 -5.20
CA TYR A 13 -2.49 6.77 -3.86
C TYR A 13 -2.80 8.20 -3.46
N PHE A 14 -3.79 8.32 -2.58
CA PHE A 14 -4.16 9.57 -1.94
C PHE A 14 -4.35 9.34 -0.45
N GLN A 15 -3.62 10.11 0.36
CA GLN A 15 -3.71 10.02 1.81
C GLN A 15 -4.56 11.14 2.41
N SER A 16 -5.38 10.77 3.38
CA SER A 16 -6.17 11.65 4.23
C SER A 16 -5.93 11.31 5.69
N TRP A 17 -6.56 12.07 6.61
CA TRP A 17 -6.46 11.79 8.05
C TRP A 17 -6.79 10.34 8.35
N ARG A 18 -7.96 9.87 7.91
CA ARG A 18 -8.46 8.57 8.35
C ARG A 18 -8.03 7.42 7.44
N TYR A 19 -7.84 7.70 6.16
CA TYR A 19 -7.68 6.68 5.13
C TYR A 19 -6.57 7.07 4.15
N THR A 20 -5.87 6.06 3.65
CA THR A 20 -5.08 6.17 2.43
C THR A 20 -5.70 5.26 1.39
N ASP A 21 -6.20 5.87 0.32
CA ASP A 21 -6.82 5.16 -0.79
C ASP A 21 -5.78 4.88 -1.86
N VAL A 22 -5.66 3.61 -2.24
CA VAL A 22 -4.71 3.12 -3.24
C VAL A 22 -5.49 2.56 -4.42
N HIS A 23 -5.18 3.02 -5.63
CA HIS A 23 -5.82 2.60 -6.85
C HIS A 23 -4.83 1.89 -7.77
N ASN A 24 -5.21 0.72 -8.27
CA ASN A 24 -4.41 -0.01 -9.24
C ASN A 24 -4.86 0.35 -10.67
N GLY A 25 -4.13 1.24 -11.33
CA GLY A 25 -4.30 1.56 -12.75
C GLY A 25 -3.54 0.62 -13.69
N CYS A 26 -2.83 -0.38 -13.17
CA CYS A 26 -2.13 -1.37 -13.99
C CYS A 26 -3.12 -2.34 -14.65
N LEU A 27 -2.70 -2.94 -15.78
CA LEU A 27 -3.50 -3.96 -16.49
C LEU A 27 -3.49 -5.34 -15.80
N VAL A 28 -2.73 -5.48 -14.71
CA VAL A 28 -2.54 -6.72 -13.96
C VAL A 28 -2.79 -6.50 -12.48
N ALA A 29 -3.16 -7.57 -11.78
CA ALA A 29 -3.25 -7.53 -10.32
C ALA A 29 -1.87 -7.26 -9.70
N VAL A 30 -1.85 -6.43 -8.66
CA VAL A 30 -0.63 -6.04 -7.95
C VAL A 30 -0.80 -6.30 -6.46
N SER A 31 0.28 -6.73 -5.81
CA SER A 31 0.30 -6.93 -4.36
C SER A 31 1.11 -5.80 -3.73
N VAL A 32 0.47 -4.99 -2.90
CA VAL A 32 1.06 -3.78 -2.33
C VAL A 32 0.82 -3.65 -0.83
N THR A 33 1.75 -2.98 -0.17
CA THR A 33 1.66 -2.57 1.24
C THR A 33 2.08 -1.11 1.38
N VAL A 34 1.70 -0.51 2.50
CA VAL A 34 2.03 0.86 2.89
C VAL A 34 3.11 0.82 3.96
N GLU A 35 4.18 1.57 3.73
CA GLU A 35 5.21 1.87 4.72
C GLU A 35 4.86 3.19 5.42
N TYR A 36 4.97 3.19 6.75
CA TYR A 36 4.63 4.35 7.59
C TYR A 36 5.87 4.98 8.24
N THR A 37 5.76 6.23 8.70
CA THR A 37 6.86 6.97 9.36
C THR A 37 7.37 6.31 10.64
N ASN A 38 6.54 5.53 11.32
CA ASN A 38 6.95 4.75 12.49
C ASN A 38 7.71 3.45 12.14
N GLY A 39 8.02 3.22 10.86
CA GLY A 39 8.73 2.03 10.38
C GLY A 39 7.86 0.77 10.29
N GLN A 40 6.58 0.84 10.64
CA GLN A 40 5.66 -0.28 10.46
C GLN A 40 5.11 -0.32 9.05
N TRP A 41 4.79 -1.54 8.61
CA TRP A 41 4.16 -1.80 7.33
C TRP A 41 2.74 -2.30 7.54
N ALA A 42 1.84 -1.95 6.63
CA ALA A 42 0.50 -2.53 6.63
C ALA A 42 0.52 -4.01 6.21
N PRO A 43 -0.56 -4.77 6.50
CA PRO A 43 -0.75 -6.07 5.87
C PRO A 43 -0.75 -5.96 4.34
N CYS A 44 -0.08 -6.90 3.68
CA CYS A 44 -0.04 -6.96 2.22
C CYS A 44 -1.47 -7.13 1.65
N ARG A 45 -1.79 -6.38 0.59
CA ARG A 45 -3.08 -6.49 -0.11
C ARG A 45 -2.89 -6.68 -1.60
N VAL A 46 -3.63 -7.63 -2.16
CA VAL A 46 -3.78 -7.79 -3.61
C VAL A 46 -4.86 -6.84 -4.10
N ILE A 47 -4.56 -6.08 -5.15
CA ILE A 47 -5.49 -5.15 -5.80
C ILE A 47 -5.61 -5.57 -7.27
N GLU A 48 -6.81 -5.96 -7.68
CA GLU A 48 -7.14 -6.29 -9.07
C GLU A 48 -6.97 -5.09 -10.01
N PRO A 49 -6.84 -5.28 -11.33
CA PRO A 49 -6.82 -4.20 -12.31
C PRO A 49 -8.05 -3.27 -12.16
N GLY A 50 -7.83 -1.97 -12.05
CA GLY A 50 -8.87 -0.97 -11.79
C GLY A 50 -9.43 -0.98 -10.36
N GLY A 51 -8.93 -1.88 -9.50
CA GLY A 51 -9.37 -2.02 -8.12
C GLY A 51 -8.87 -0.91 -7.19
N ARG A 52 -9.37 -0.94 -5.96
CA ARG A 52 -8.92 -0.05 -4.88
C ARG A 52 -8.75 -0.80 -3.57
N ALA A 53 -7.80 -0.34 -2.76
CA ALA A 53 -7.65 -0.76 -1.38
C ALA A 53 -7.51 0.46 -0.47
N THR A 54 -8.08 0.37 0.72
CA THR A 54 -7.98 1.41 1.74
C THR A 54 -7.08 0.92 2.87
N PHE A 55 -6.09 1.75 3.19
CA PHE A 55 -5.18 1.60 4.32
C PHE A 55 -5.46 2.67 5.37
N ALA A 56 -4.84 2.54 6.55
CA ALA A 56 -4.94 3.56 7.58
C ALA A 56 -4.26 4.86 7.11
N GLY A 57 -4.94 5.98 7.31
CA GLY A 57 -4.35 7.31 7.12
C GLY A 57 -3.43 7.71 8.28
N TYR A 58 -2.95 8.95 8.26
CA TYR A 58 -1.96 9.42 9.24
C TYR A 58 -2.51 9.60 10.66
N GLY A 59 -3.83 9.70 10.83
CA GLY A 59 -4.50 9.74 12.12
C GLY A 59 -4.08 10.91 13.02
N THR A 60 -4.46 10.84 14.29
CA THR A 60 -4.09 11.82 15.32
C THR A 60 -2.60 11.76 15.69
N ASN A 61 -1.96 10.62 15.45
CA ASN A 61 -0.57 10.37 15.82
C ASN A 61 0.42 10.85 14.75
N GLY A 62 -0.06 11.35 13.60
CA GLY A 62 0.80 11.81 12.50
C GLY A 62 1.63 10.68 11.88
N ASN A 63 1.10 9.45 11.84
CA ASN A 63 1.78 8.30 11.26
C ASN A 63 1.62 8.29 9.73
N TYR A 64 2.30 9.21 9.06
CA TYR A 64 2.19 9.40 7.61
C TYR A 64 2.68 8.18 6.83
N GLN A 65 2.05 7.93 5.69
CA GLN A 65 2.58 7.02 4.69
C GLN A 65 3.86 7.65 4.09
N THR A 66 4.95 6.89 4.09
CA THR A 66 6.23 7.28 3.49
C THR A 66 6.41 6.65 2.12
N GLY A 67 5.72 5.54 1.83
CA GLY A 67 5.78 4.92 0.52
C GLY A 67 4.80 3.76 0.34
N LEU A 68 4.62 3.39 -0.92
CA LEU A 68 3.93 2.18 -1.35
C LEU A 68 4.96 1.18 -1.85
N ARG A 69 4.91 -0.04 -1.29
CA ARG A 69 5.87 -1.11 -1.59
C ARG A 69 5.15 -2.30 -2.20
N ALA A 70 5.79 -2.96 -3.15
CA ALA A 70 5.39 -4.29 -3.56
C ALA A 70 5.60 -5.27 -2.40
N CYS A 71 4.69 -6.20 -2.22
CA CYS A 71 4.78 -7.23 -1.19
C CYS A 71 4.33 -8.58 -1.73
N ASP A 72 4.68 -9.63 -0.99
CA ASP A 72 4.19 -10.97 -1.25
C ASP A 72 3.01 -11.25 -0.31
N PRO A 73 1.79 -11.49 -0.83
CA PRO A 73 0.60 -11.72 -0.02
C PRO A 73 0.65 -13.06 0.73
N THR A 74 1.58 -13.95 0.36
CA THR A 74 1.80 -15.24 1.04
C THR A 74 2.84 -15.17 2.15
N SER A 75 3.63 -14.09 2.18
CA SER A 75 4.54 -13.77 3.27
C SER A 75 3.77 -13.17 4.44
N VAL A 76 2.93 -13.98 5.07
CA VAL A 76 2.36 -13.67 6.39
C VAL A 76 3.47 -13.96 7.39
N THR A 77 4.16 -12.94 7.89
CA THR A 77 5.08 -13.13 9.02
C THR A 77 4.23 -13.48 10.25
N PRO A 78 4.38 -14.67 10.86
CA PRO A 78 3.70 -15.02 12.11
C PRO A 78 4.18 -14.16 13.30
#